data_AF-A0A5D3DV84-F1
#
_entry.id   AF-A0A5D3DV84-F1
#
_cell.length_a   1.000
_cell.length_b   1.000
_cell.length_c   1.000
_cell.angle_alpha   90.00
_cell.angle_beta   90.00
_cell.angle_gamma   90.00
#
_symmetry.space_group_name_H-M   'P 1'
#
loop_
_entity.id
_entity.type
_entity.pdbx_description
1 polymer ?
#
loop_
_entity_poly.entity_id
_entity_poly.type
_entity_poly.pdbx_seq_one_letter_code
_entity_poly.pdbx_strand_id
1 'polypeptide(L)'
;MIANSIKAQYGGLPQTSFMYSKSYTKRIDNLRIPLMYQLLKFQQFNGKGNPKQHIAHFVETCKNAGSRGDQFVRQFVRRLKGNAFEWYIDLEPEVIDSWE
;
A
#
# COMPACT_ATOMS: atom_id res chain seq x y z
N MET A 1 -4.58 18.93 -9.15
CA MET A 1 -4.53 20.19 -8.38
C MET A 1 -3.84 20.01 -7.03
N ILE A 2 -4.17 18.98 -6.24
CA ILE A 2 -3.54 18.70 -4.91
C ILE A 2 -2.02 18.43 -4.99
N ALA A 3 -1.56 17.60 -5.92
CA ALA A 3 -0.14 17.26 -6.06
C ALA A 3 0.76 18.47 -6.35
N ASN A 4 0.27 19.43 -7.15
CA ASN A 4 1.03 20.64 -7.48
C ASN A 4 1.11 21.61 -6.28
N SER A 5 0.06 21.67 -5.46
CA SER A 5 0.06 22.47 -4.23
C SER A 5 1.02 21.92 -3.17
N ILE A 6 1.13 20.59 -3.03
CA ILE A 6 2.12 19.95 -2.15
C ILE A 6 3.54 20.27 -2.65
N LYS A 7 3.78 20.13 -3.96
CA LYS A 7 5.08 20.43 -4.59
C LYS A 7 5.58 21.87 -4.35
N ALA A 8 4.67 22.84 -4.31
CA ALA A 8 5.00 24.25 -4.05
C ALA A 8 5.39 24.53 -2.58
N GLN A 9 4.89 23.73 -1.63
CA GLN A 9 5.15 23.94 -0.21
C GLN A 9 6.49 23.34 0.28
N TYR A 10 7.04 22.35 -0.42
CA TYR A 10 8.29 21.66 -0.03
C TYR A 10 9.47 21.94 -0.98
N GLY A 11 9.47 23.12 -1.62
CA GLY A 11 10.33 23.46 -2.75
C GLY A 11 11.86 23.34 -2.52
N GLY A 12 12.49 22.45 -3.29
CA GLY A 12 13.92 22.43 -3.56
C GLY A 12 14.30 21.34 -4.57
N LEU A 13 14.71 21.75 -5.78
CA LEU A 13 14.99 20.97 -7.01
C LEU A 13 13.82 20.16 -7.61
N PRO A 14 13.63 20.19 -8.94
CA PRO A 14 12.74 19.27 -9.63
C PRO A 14 13.40 17.89 -9.69
N GLN A 15 13.47 17.21 -8.54
CA GLN A 15 13.65 15.76 -8.56
C GLN A 15 12.43 15.19 -9.27
N THR A 16 12.66 14.58 -10.43
CA THR A 16 11.67 13.84 -11.21
C THR A 16 11.10 12.63 -10.45
N SER A 17 11.36 12.48 -9.15
CA SER A 17 11.00 11.33 -8.30
C SER A 17 9.76 11.54 -7.42
N PHE A 18 9.06 12.68 -7.48
CA PHE A 18 7.80 12.87 -6.73
C PHE A 18 6.62 12.03 -7.27
N MET A 19 6.80 11.23 -8.32
CA MET A 19 5.80 10.23 -8.67
C MET A 19 5.94 9.05 -7.72
N TYR A 20 4.93 8.88 -6.86
CA TYR A 20 4.76 7.65 -6.08
C TYR A 20 4.90 6.45 -7.02
N SER A 21 6.05 5.78 -6.91
CA SER A 21 6.37 4.59 -7.67
C SER A 21 5.95 3.41 -6.82
N LYS A 22 5.13 2.53 -7.38
CA LYS A 22 4.64 1.37 -6.64
C LYS A 22 5.83 0.46 -6.35
N SER A 23 6.08 0.19 -5.08
CA SER A 23 7.12 -0.74 -4.63
C SER A 23 6.83 -2.19 -5.04
N TYR A 24 5.60 -2.49 -5.47
CA TYR A 24 5.23 -3.79 -6.04
C TYR A 24 5.31 -3.83 -7.57
N THR A 25 5.60 -5.01 -8.10
CA THR A 25 5.76 -5.24 -9.55
C THR A 25 4.48 -4.93 -10.35
N LYS A 26 4.65 -4.62 -11.64
CA LYS A 26 3.53 -4.41 -12.58
C LYS A 26 2.57 -5.60 -12.66
N ARG A 27 3.07 -6.82 -12.43
CA ARG A 27 2.25 -8.04 -12.34
C ARG A 27 1.18 -7.88 -11.27
N ILE A 28 1.55 -7.40 -10.07
CA ILE A 28 0.63 -7.14 -8.96
C ILE A 28 -0.36 -6.02 -9.30
N ASP A 29 0.09 -4.96 -9.97
CA ASP A 29 -0.79 -3.84 -10.32
C ASP A 29 -1.90 -4.25 -11.30
N ASN A 30 -1.55 -5.13 -12.24
CA ASN A 30 -2.45 -5.67 -13.26
C ASN A 30 -3.45 -6.71 -12.71
N LEU A 31 -3.35 -7.11 -11.43
CA LEU A 31 -4.31 -8.02 -10.83
C LEU A 31 -5.68 -7.36 -10.70
N ARG A 32 -6.70 -8.03 -11.26
CA ARG A 32 -8.10 -7.63 -11.11
C ARG A 32 -8.50 -7.77 -9.63
N ILE A 33 -8.87 -6.66 -9.01
CA ILE A 33 -9.42 -6.65 -7.65
C ILE A 33 -10.90 -7.06 -7.74
N PRO A 34 -11.35 -8.08 -6.98
CA PRO A 34 -12.77 -8.42 -6.92
C PRO A 34 -13.57 -7.29 -6.26
N LEU A 35 -14.80 -7.04 -6.74
CA LEU A 35 -15.63 -5.90 -6.31
C LEU A 35 -15.88 -5.86 -4.79
N MET A 36 -15.96 -7.02 -4.13
CA MET A 36 -16.17 -7.13 -2.67
C MET A 36 -15.03 -6.51 -1.85
N TYR A 37 -13.82 -6.39 -2.40
CA TYR A 37 -12.67 -5.78 -1.72
C TYR A 37 -12.71 -4.27 -1.70
N GLN A 38 -13.36 -3.65 -2.70
CA GLN A 38 -13.46 -2.19 -2.76
C GLN A 38 -14.34 -1.64 -1.62
N LEU A 39 -15.19 -2.49 -1.02
CA LEU A 39 -16.12 -2.14 0.04
C LEU A 39 -15.61 -2.48 1.46
N LEU A 40 -14.53 -3.24 1.58
CA LEU A 40 -13.97 -3.62 2.89
C LEU A 40 -13.45 -2.37 3.61
N LYS A 41 -14.20 -1.92 4.61
CA LYS A 41 -13.78 -0.86 5.53
C LYS A 41 -12.68 -1.40 6.43
N PHE A 42 -11.47 -1.06 6.05
CA PHE A 42 -10.29 -1.52 6.72
C PHE A 42 -9.81 -0.49 7.76
N GLN A 43 -9.68 -0.89 9.03
CA GLN A 43 -8.83 -0.19 10.01
C GLN A 43 -7.40 0.02 9.47
N GLN A 44 -6.92 1.26 9.49
CA GLN A 44 -5.56 1.59 9.06
C GLN A 44 -4.57 1.47 10.22
N PHE A 45 -3.38 0.95 9.93
CA PHE A 45 -2.24 0.77 10.82
C PHE A 45 -1.21 1.87 10.59
N ASN A 46 -0.82 2.52 11.69
CA ASN A 46 0.15 3.63 11.67
C ASN A 46 1.56 3.25 12.12
N GLY A 47 1.84 1.94 12.27
CA GLY A 47 3.12 1.46 12.80
C GLY A 47 3.15 1.33 14.33
N LYS A 48 2.07 1.69 15.05
CA LYS A 48 2.00 1.57 16.51
C LYS A 48 1.13 0.38 16.94
N GLY A 49 1.52 -0.30 18.03
CA GLY A 49 0.84 -1.48 18.56
C GLY A 49 1.52 -2.78 18.13
N ASN A 50 0.78 -3.89 18.05
CA ASN A 50 1.32 -5.20 17.70
C ASN A 50 1.23 -5.48 16.19
N PRO A 51 2.35 -5.48 15.43
CA PRO A 51 2.32 -5.69 13.99
C PRO A 51 1.89 -7.12 13.61
N LYS A 52 2.23 -8.13 14.43
CA LYS A 52 1.85 -9.53 14.17
C LYS A 52 0.34 -9.71 14.20
N GLN A 53 -0.33 -9.11 15.19
CA GLN A 53 -1.78 -9.13 15.28
C GLN A 53 -2.43 -8.42 14.08
N HIS A 54 -1.88 -7.27 13.67
CA HIS A 54 -2.37 -6.55 12.50
C HIS A 54 -2.25 -7.38 11.22
N ILE A 55 -1.10 -8.03 10.99
CA ILE A 55 -0.87 -8.92 9.84
C ILE A 55 -1.84 -10.10 9.87
N ALA A 56 -1.96 -10.79 11.01
CA ALA A 56 -2.86 -11.94 11.14
C ALA A 56 -4.32 -11.56 10.83
N HIS A 57 -4.80 -10.45 11.41
CA HIS A 57 -6.14 -9.95 11.15
C HIS A 57 -6.36 -9.52 9.69
N PHE A 58 -5.35 -8.90 9.07
CA PHE A 58 -5.39 -8.55 7.65
C PHE A 58 -5.53 -9.79 6.76
N VAL A 59 -4.67 -10.80 6.96
CA VAL A 59 -4.70 -12.06 6.19
C VAL A 59 -6.05 -12.76 6.35
N GLU A 60 -6.56 -12.85 7.57
CA GLU A 60 -7.84 -13.49 7.86
C GLU A 60 -9.02 -12.77 7.17
N THR A 61 -9.04 -11.43 7.24
CA THR A 61 -10.07 -10.64 6.58
C THR A 61 -10.05 -10.83 5.06
N CYS A 62 -8.86 -10.90 4.46
CA CYS A 62 -8.73 -11.04 3.02
C CYS A 62 -9.04 -12.47 2.55
N LYS A 63 -8.66 -13.51 3.31
CA LYS A 63 -9.05 -14.91 3.03
C LYS A 63 -10.57 -15.08 2.96
N ASN A 64 -11.30 -14.48 3.91
CA ASN A 64 -12.76 -14.54 3.94
C ASN A 64 -13.44 -13.86 2.75
N ALA A 65 -12.76 -12.92 2.08
CA ALA A 65 -13.24 -12.28 0.86
C ALA A 65 -12.82 -13.04 -0.42
N GLY A 66 -12.09 -14.16 -0.33
CA GLY A 66 -11.69 -15.01 -1.45
C GLY A 66 -10.43 -14.61 -2.22
N SER A 67 -9.44 -13.97 -1.58
CA SER A 67 -8.26 -13.41 -2.27
C SER A 67 -7.14 -14.42 -2.33
N ARG A 68 -6.30 -14.26 -3.35
CA ARG A 68 -5.17 -15.15 -3.62
C ARG A 68 -3.85 -14.36 -3.57
N GLY A 69 -2.90 -14.87 -2.78
CA GLY A 69 -1.49 -14.47 -2.70
C GLY A 69 -1.22 -12.99 -2.96
N ASP A 70 -0.70 -12.70 -4.15
CA ASP A 70 -0.26 -11.39 -4.63
C ASP A 70 -1.31 -10.26 -4.54
N GLN A 71 -2.60 -10.59 -4.47
CA GLN A 71 -3.66 -9.60 -4.25
C GLN A 71 -3.57 -8.93 -2.87
N PHE A 72 -2.95 -9.60 -1.89
CA PHE A 72 -2.74 -9.05 -0.55
C PHE A 72 -1.83 -7.83 -0.57
N VAL A 73 -0.76 -7.85 -1.37
CA VAL A 73 0.21 -6.74 -1.45
C VAL A 73 -0.50 -5.43 -1.80
N ARG A 74 -1.36 -5.47 -2.81
CA ARG A 74 -2.09 -4.28 -3.28
C ARG A 74 -3.07 -3.73 -2.25
N GLN A 75 -3.64 -4.59 -1.40
CA GLN A 75 -4.54 -4.18 -0.33
C GLN A 75 -3.80 -3.73 0.92
N PHE A 76 -2.65 -4.33 1.19
CA PHE A 76 -1.86 -4.04 2.38
C PHE A 76 -1.45 -2.57 2.41
N VAL A 77 -1.02 -2.00 1.29
CA VAL A 77 -0.70 -0.57 1.18
C VAL A 77 -1.85 0.33 1.64
N ARG A 78 -3.09 -0.03 1.31
CA ARG A 78 -4.29 0.73 1.71
C ARG A 78 -4.57 0.66 3.21
N ARG A 79 -4.00 -0.34 3.90
CA ARG A 79 -4.06 -0.49 5.36
C ARG A 79 -3.02 0.38 6.06
N LEU A 80 -2.05 0.94 5.37
CA LEU A 80 -1.01 1.74 6.01
C LEU A 80 -1.42 3.20 6.07
N LYS A 81 -1.03 3.88 7.15
CA LYS A 81 -1.09 5.32 7.30
C LYS A 81 0.10 5.82 8.12
N GLY A 82 0.34 7.13 8.16
CA GLY A 82 1.43 7.72 8.96
C GLY A 82 2.77 7.04 8.70
N ASN A 83 3.56 6.84 9.75
CA ASN A 83 4.92 6.30 9.67
C ASN A 83 5.02 4.94 8.95
N ALA A 84 4.00 4.09 9.06
CA ALA A 84 4.00 2.81 8.36
C ALA A 84 3.83 2.97 6.84
N PHE A 85 3.06 3.97 6.41
CA PHE A 85 2.92 4.30 4.99
C PHE A 85 4.16 5.02 4.46
N GLU A 86 4.75 5.91 5.27
CA GLU A 86 6.03 6.56 4.96
C GLU A 86 7.15 5.53 4.72
N TRP A 87 7.32 4.58 5.63
CA TRP A 87 8.25 3.45 5.42
C TRP A 87 7.97 2.69 4.11
N TYR A 88 6.71 2.48 3.75
CA TYR A 88 6.35 1.74 2.56
C TYR A 88 6.71 2.48 1.26
N ILE A 89 6.51 3.80 1.21
CA ILE A 89 6.82 4.59 0.01
C ILE A 89 8.32 4.82 -0.20
N ASP A 90 9.13 4.63 0.86
CA ASP A 90 10.59 4.69 0.80
C ASP A 90 11.22 3.38 0.27
N LEU A 91 10.43 2.32 0.10
CA LEU A 91 10.90 1.09 -0.55
C LEU A 91 11.23 1.34 -2.02
N GLU A 92 12.27 0.66 -2.52
CA GLU A 92 12.62 0.70 -3.92
C GLU A 92 11.44 0.24 -4.82
N PRO A 93 11.23 0.85 -6.00
CA PRO A 93 10.19 0.42 -6.92
C PRO A 93 10.35 -1.04 -7.36
N GLU A 94 9.24 -1.73 -7.59
CA GLU A 94 9.20 -3.09 -8.13
C GLU A 94 9.94 -4.19 -7.33
N VAL A 95 10.36 -3.94 -6.08
CA VAL A 95 11.03 -4.94 -5.21
C VAL A 95 10.09 -5.95 -4.55
N ILE A 96 8.78 -5.68 -4.52
CA ILE A 96 7.77 -6.58 -3.96
C ILE A 96 7.09 -7.33 -5.12
N ASP A 97 7.33 -8.63 -5.23
CA ASP A 97 6.77 -9.50 -6.27
C ASP A 97 5.68 -10.47 -5.77
N SER A 98 5.67 -10.76 -4.47
CA SER A 98 4.67 -11.57 -3.77
C SER A 98 4.30 -11.04 -2.38
N TRP A 99 3.31 -11.67 -1.76
CA TRP A 99 2.94 -11.44 -0.35
C TRP A 99 3.84 -12.19 0.65
N GLU A 100 4.33 -13.36 0.26
CA GLU A 100 5.36 -14.10 1.01
C GLU A 100 6.72 -13.42 0.84
#